data_AF-A0A756JSB7-F1
#
_entry.id   AF-A0A756JSB7-F1
#
_cell.length_a   1.000
_cell.length_b   1.000
_cell.length_c   1.000
_cell.angle_alpha   90.00
_cell.angle_beta   90.00
_cell.angle_gamma   90.00
#
_symmetry.space_group_name_H-M   'P 1'
#
loop_
_entity.id
_entity.type
_entity.pdbx_description
1 polymer ?
#
loop_
_entity_poly.entity_id
_entity_poly.type
_entity_poly.pdbx_seq_one_letter_code
_entity_poly.pdbx_strand_id
1 'polypeptide(L)'
;MLLHLVPRLFACRVNEPECALIDFHCPALGLKLRNGIELVARRPYPNKHYLVACRKVGQKAMNGFLVETTERVREFTTLTRWAVGADRIVNHQVQYFVLDDELDAITDYMPLWYATSPSLGSFSSRWPAVANDWTPAAAQPRMELVSRDRAGHYADRLDDAGRVIERAEVFQLHTVERERVLYRSNSSIYDRIPTADMAFRATI
;
A
#
# COMPACT_ATOMS: atom_id res chain seq x y z
N MET A 1 -5.84 -1.68 -16.57
CA MET A 1 -6.07 -2.19 -15.20
C MET A 1 -5.54 -1.17 -14.21
N LEU A 2 -6.33 -0.83 -13.20
CA LEU A 2 -5.98 0.16 -12.19
C LEU A 2 -5.43 -0.49 -10.92
N LEU A 3 -4.25 -0.10 -10.49
CA LEU A 3 -3.65 -0.58 -9.25
C LEU A 3 -3.63 0.56 -8.23
N HIS A 4 -4.24 0.33 -7.07
CA HIS A 4 -4.09 1.20 -5.90
C HIS A 4 -3.13 0.57 -4.89
N LEU A 5 -1.93 1.13 -4.81
CA LEU A 5 -0.85 0.66 -3.96
C LEU A 5 -0.63 1.63 -2.79
N VAL A 6 -0.48 1.10 -1.58
CA VAL A 6 -0.28 1.84 -0.33
C VAL A 6 1.00 1.37 0.37
N PRO A 7 2.21 1.62 -0.22
CA PRO A 7 3.45 1.34 0.48
C PRO A 7 3.55 2.20 1.74
N ARG A 8 3.73 1.55 2.89
CA ARG A 8 3.67 2.24 4.18
C ARG A 8 4.63 1.67 5.20
N LEU A 9 5.07 2.56 6.09
CA LEU A 9 5.88 2.25 7.26
C LEU A 9 5.12 2.68 8.51
N PHE A 10 5.01 1.78 9.50
CA PHE A 10 4.63 2.17 10.85
C PHE A 10 5.81 2.90 11.50
N ALA A 11 5.64 4.20 11.70
CA ALA A 11 6.65 5.10 12.27
C ALA A 11 5.96 6.06 13.24
N CYS A 12 5.57 5.57 14.42
CA CYS A 12 4.91 6.38 15.44
C CYS A 12 5.87 7.48 15.95
N ARG A 13 5.43 8.74 15.90
CA ARG A 13 6.28 9.90 16.24
C ARG A 13 6.75 9.93 17.69
N VAL A 14 6.10 9.18 18.58
CA VAL A 14 6.39 9.20 20.01
C VAL A 14 7.58 8.29 20.36
N ASN A 15 7.73 7.18 19.66
CA ASN A 15 8.67 6.11 20.05
C ASN A 15 9.52 5.54 18.91
N GLU A 16 9.27 5.92 17.65
CA GLU A 16 10.08 5.51 16.51
C GLU A 16 10.99 6.67 16.04
N PRO A 17 12.20 6.38 15.54
CA PRO A 17 13.11 7.39 14.99
C PRO A 17 12.50 8.09 13.76
N GLU A 18 13.11 9.21 13.37
CA GLU A 18 12.72 9.90 12.14
C GLU A 18 12.90 8.98 10.93
N CYS A 19 11.88 8.91 10.09
CA CYS A 19 11.87 8.05 8.91
C CYS A 19 11.49 8.83 7.66
N ALA A 20 12.12 8.49 6.54
CA ALA A 20 11.87 9.10 5.24
C ALA A 20 11.80 8.03 4.15
N LEU A 21 10.94 8.26 3.15
CA LEU A 21 10.95 7.43 1.94
C LEU A 21 12.22 7.71 1.15
N ILE A 22 12.85 6.66 0.63
CA ILE A 22 13.94 6.76 -0.35
C ILE A 22 13.35 6.61 -1.75
N ASP A 23 12.77 5.45 -2.04
CA ASP A 23 12.13 5.12 -3.30
C ASP A 23 11.15 3.95 -3.20
N PHE A 24 10.39 3.77 -4.28
CA PHE A 24 9.49 2.67 -4.54
C PHE A 24 9.79 2.11 -5.93
N HIS A 25 10.00 0.79 -6.01
CA HIS A 25 10.27 0.09 -7.25
C HIS A 25 9.24 -1.03 -7.47
N CYS A 26 8.76 -1.19 -8.71
CA CYS A 26 8.02 -2.36 -9.14
C CYS A 26 8.50 -2.76 -10.54
N PRO A 27 9.43 -3.73 -10.64
CA PRO A 27 10.04 -4.10 -11.92
C PRO A 27 9.02 -4.57 -12.95
N ALA A 28 8.02 -5.36 -12.54
CA ALA A 28 6.96 -5.87 -13.42
C ALA A 28 6.11 -4.75 -14.04
N LEU A 29 6.11 -3.55 -13.45
CA LEU A 29 5.40 -2.37 -13.95
C LEU A 29 6.35 -1.34 -14.60
N GLY A 30 7.64 -1.63 -14.70
CA GLY A 30 8.65 -0.68 -15.14
C GLY A 30 8.79 0.54 -14.21
N LEU A 31 8.33 0.46 -12.96
CA LEU A 31 8.29 1.61 -12.05
C LEU A 31 9.55 1.73 -11.20
N LYS A 32 10.13 2.93 -11.23
CA LYS A 32 11.21 3.37 -10.33
C LYS A 32 10.93 4.81 -9.89
N LEU A 33 10.23 4.96 -8.78
CA LEU A 33 9.71 6.23 -8.28
C LEU A 33 10.50 6.69 -7.05
N ARG A 34 10.98 7.93 -7.05
CA ARG A 34 11.88 8.46 -6.02
C ARG A 34 11.17 9.48 -5.13
N ASN A 35 11.56 9.49 -3.87
CA ASN A 35 11.13 10.53 -2.94
C ASN A 35 11.62 11.90 -3.41
N GLY A 36 10.77 12.92 -3.29
CA GLY A 36 11.08 14.28 -3.70
C GLY A 36 11.00 14.53 -5.20
N ILE A 37 10.74 13.52 -6.03
CA ILE A 37 10.54 13.69 -7.48
C ILE A 37 9.13 13.25 -7.86
N GLU A 38 8.88 11.94 -7.93
CA GLU A 38 7.57 11.40 -8.27
C GLU A 38 6.71 11.14 -7.01
N LEU A 39 7.35 10.77 -5.91
CA LEU A 39 6.69 10.42 -4.64
C LEU A 39 7.10 11.33 -3.48
N VAL A 40 6.28 11.31 -2.44
CA VAL A 40 6.57 11.89 -1.12
C VAL A 40 5.91 11.02 -0.05
N ALA A 41 6.54 10.89 1.12
CA ALA A 41 5.92 10.23 2.27
C ALA A 41 5.07 11.22 3.07
N ARG A 42 3.81 10.87 3.35
CA ARG A 42 2.89 11.68 4.17
C ARG A 42 2.16 10.83 5.20
N ARG A 43 1.43 11.48 6.12
CA ARG A 43 0.68 10.82 7.20
C ARG A 43 -0.83 11.03 7.02
N PRO A 44 -1.51 10.22 6.17
CA PRO A 44 -2.91 10.41 5.83
C PRO A 44 -3.85 10.09 7.01
N TYR A 45 -3.48 9.12 7.86
CA TYR A 45 -4.33 8.68 8.97
C TYR A 45 -4.41 9.71 10.11
N PRO A 46 -5.52 9.78 10.87
CA PRO A 46 -5.68 10.70 11.99
C PRO A 46 -4.63 10.52 13.10
N ASN A 47 -4.30 9.29 13.47
CA ASN A 47 -3.31 8.98 14.53
C ASN A 47 -1.86 9.36 14.16
N LYS A 48 -1.59 9.68 12.89
CA LYS A 48 -0.24 10.02 12.39
C LYS A 48 0.81 8.95 12.66
N HIS A 49 0.45 7.68 12.82
CA HIS A 49 1.45 6.61 13.06
C HIS A 49 2.06 6.06 11.77
N TYR A 50 1.37 6.16 10.63
CA TYR A 50 1.87 5.64 9.36
C TYR A 50 2.45 6.74 8.48
N LEU A 51 3.65 6.48 7.94
CA LEU A 51 4.14 7.13 6.72
C LEU A 51 3.67 6.31 5.53
N VAL A 52 3.08 6.98 4.55
CA VAL A 52 2.57 6.36 3.33
C VAL A 52 3.21 7.07 2.14
N ALA A 53 3.76 6.29 1.21
CA ALA A 53 4.23 6.82 -0.06
C ALA A 53 3.02 7.24 -0.91
N CYS A 54 2.99 8.50 -1.34
CA CYS A 54 1.95 9.02 -2.22
C CYS A 54 2.57 9.91 -3.30
N ARG A 55 1.81 10.17 -4.37
CA ARG A 55 2.27 11.03 -5.47
C ARG A 55 2.60 12.44 -4.97
N LYS A 56 3.72 13.00 -5.45
CA LYS A 56 4.16 14.36 -5.14
C LYS A 56 3.37 15.41 -5.92
N VAL A 57 2.07 15.53 -5.63
CA VAL A 57 1.18 16.54 -6.19
C VAL A 57 0.35 17.16 -5.07
N GLY A 58 0.23 18.49 -5.07
CA GLY A 58 -0.46 19.25 -4.02
C GLY A 58 0.11 19.01 -2.62
N GLN A 59 -0.64 19.38 -1.59
CA GLN A 59 -0.23 19.25 -0.17
C GLN A 59 -1.05 18.22 0.62
N LYS A 60 -2.17 17.73 0.06
CA LYS A 60 -3.04 16.75 0.74
C LYS A 60 -2.29 15.43 0.93
N ALA A 61 -2.32 14.89 2.15
CA ALA A 61 -1.80 13.56 2.44
C ALA A 61 -2.78 12.51 1.90
N MET A 62 -2.40 11.88 0.78
CA MET A 62 -3.14 10.79 0.16
C MET A 62 -2.68 9.45 0.71
N ASN A 63 -3.58 8.47 0.70
CA ASN A 63 -3.30 7.10 1.10
C ASN A 63 -2.87 6.34 -0.15
N GLY A 64 -1.57 6.23 -0.38
CA GLY A 64 -1.03 5.52 -1.53
C GLY A 64 -0.96 6.34 -2.82
N PHE A 65 -0.82 5.64 -3.94
CA PHE A 65 -0.86 6.18 -5.29
C PHE A 65 -1.52 5.18 -6.25
N LEU A 66 -1.91 5.68 -7.42
CA LEU A 66 -2.51 4.87 -8.48
C LEU A 66 -1.50 4.60 -9.59
N VAL A 67 -1.62 3.43 -10.21
CA VAL A 67 -0.93 3.05 -11.45
C VAL A 67 -1.96 2.52 -12.43
N GLU A 68 -1.96 3.04 -13.64
CA GLU A 68 -2.72 2.49 -14.77
C GLU A 68 -1.78 1.66 -15.64
N THR A 69 -2.18 0.42 -15.92
CA THR A 69 -1.46 -0.49 -16.81
C THR A 69 -2.28 -0.78 -18.07
N THR A 70 -1.58 -1.01 -19.18
CA THR A 70 -2.14 -1.48 -20.46
C THR A 70 -2.58 -2.94 -20.39
N GLU A 71 -1.87 -3.75 -19.60
CA GLU A 71 -2.14 -5.18 -19.45
C GLU A 71 -2.56 -5.56 -18.03
N ARG A 72 -3.12 -6.75 -17.89
CA ARG A 72 -3.54 -7.31 -16.60
C ARG A 72 -2.35 -7.94 -15.89
N VAL A 73 -2.14 -7.56 -14.63
CA VAL A 73 -1.11 -8.18 -13.79
C VAL A 73 -1.72 -9.30 -12.94
N ARG A 74 -1.05 -10.45 -12.90
CA ARG A 74 -1.44 -11.61 -12.08
C ARG A 74 -0.55 -11.77 -10.86
N GLU A 75 0.73 -11.50 -11.03
CA GLU A 75 1.74 -11.53 -9.98
C GLU A 75 2.72 -10.39 -10.20
N PHE A 76 3.10 -9.71 -9.13
CA PHE A 76 4.14 -8.68 -9.19
C PHE A 76 4.74 -8.45 -7.81
N THR A 77 5.97 -7.96 -7.79
CA THR A 77 6.67 -7.61 -6.55
C THR A 77 6.95 -6.13 -6.49
N THR A 78 6.74 -5.55 -5.32
CA THR A 78 7.13 -4.17 -5.00
C THR A 78 8.25 -4.17 -3.98
N LEU A 79 9.13 -3.18 -4.08
CA LEU A 79 10.18 -2.89 -3.12
C LEU A 79 10.08 -1.42 -2.72
N THR A 80 9.96 -1.16 -1.42
CA THR A 80 9.96 0.20 -0.86
C THR A 80 11.11 0.33 0.12
N ARG A 81 11.91 1.37 -0.03
CA ARG A 81 13.06 1.61 0.86
C ARG A 81 12.83 2.85 1.70
N TRP A 82 13.14 2.71 2.99
CA TRP A 82 12.98 3.78 3.98
C TRP A 82 14.30 4.05 4.68
N ALA A 83 14.67 5.32 4.80
CA ALA A 83 15.73 5.76 5.70
C ALA A 83 15.18 5.87 7.11
N VAL A 84 15.95 5.41 8.10
CA VAL A 84 15.53 5.32 9.52
C VAL A 84 16.63 5.88 10.42
N GLY A 85 16.32 6.97 11.14
CA GLY A 85 17.18 7.59 12.16
C GLY A 85 18.53 8.08 11.65
N ALA A 86 18.67 8.35 10.34
CA ALA A 86 19.94 8.60 9.65
C ALA A 86 21.01 7.50 9.81
N ASP A 87 20.64 6.35 10.40
CA ASP A 87 21.52 5.24 10.76
C ASP A 87 21.44 4.12 9.70
N ARG A 88 20.22 3.79 9.26
CA ARG A 88 20.01 2.62 8.40
C ARG A 88 18.95 2.81 7.34
N ILE A 89 18.98 1.89 6.38
CA ILE A 89 17.95 1.71 5.37
C ILE A 89 17.21 0.42 5.68
N VAL A 90 15.88 0.46 5.65
CA VAL A 90 15.04 -0.74 5.75
C VAL A 90 14.30 -1.00 4.46
N ASN A 91 14.21 -2.27 4.08
CA ASN A 91 13.60 -2.72 2.83
C ASN A 91 12.26 -3.39 3.10
N HIS A 92 11.22 -2.98 2.38
CA HIS A 92 9.91 -3.61 2.43
C HIS A 92 9.58 -4.18 1.06
N GLN A 93 9.56 -5.51 0.98
CA GLN A 93 9.20 -6.25 -0.20
C GLN A 93 7.79 -6.83 -0.03
N VAL A 94 6.94 -6.66 -1.02
CA VAL A 94 5.61 -7.29 -1.05
C VAL A 94 5.42 -7.98 -2.39
N GLN A 95 5.23 -9.29 -2.35
CA GLN A 95 4.84 -10.11 -3.50
C GLN A 95 3.33 -10.21 -3.53
N TYR A 96 2.72 -9.69 -4.59
CA TYR A 96 1.28 -9.68 -4.79
C TYR A 96 0.85 -10.83 -5.69
N PHE A 97 -0.21 -11.52 -5.29
CA PHE A 97 -0.92 -12.48 -6.14
C PHE A 97 -2.37 -12.01 -6.31
N VAL A 98 -2.76 -11.77 -7.57
CA VAL A 98 -4.14 -11.44 -7.95
C VAL A 98 -4.88 -12.76 -8.21
N LEU A 99 -5.86 -13.06 -7.37
CA LEU A 99 -6.47 -14.39 -7.27
C LEU A 99 -7.59 -14.65 -8.30
N ASP A 100 -8.06 -13.62 -8.99
CA ASP A 100 -9.09 -13.71 -10.01
C ASP A 100 -8.81 -12.71 -11.16
N ASP A 101 -9.63 -12.76 -12.21
CA ASP A 101 -9.58 -11.81 -13.32
C ASP A 101 -10.94 -11.19 -13.68
N GLU A 102 -11.84 -11.13 -12.71
CA GLU A 102 -13.24 -10.72 -12.90
C GLU A 102 -13.42 -9.21 -13.13
N LEU A 103 -12.57 -8.36 -12.53
CA LEU A 103 -12.72 -6.90 -12.51
C LEU A 103 -11.45 -6.17 -12.98
N ASP A 104 -11.49 -4.85 -13.19
CA ASP A 104 -10.39 -4.07 -13.81
C ASP A 104 -9.47 -3.35 -12.81
N ALA A 105 -9.64 -3.52 -11.50
CA ALA A 105 -8.78 -2.87 -10.52
C ALA A 105 -8.30 -3.81 -9.42
N ILE A 106 -7.23 -3.42 -8.73
CA ILE A 106 -6.82 -4.00 -7.45
C ILE A 106 -6.54 -2.90 -6.45
N THR A 107 -6.66 -3.23 -5.17
CA THR A 107 -6.21 -2.35 -4.10
C THR A 107 -5.62 -3.16 -2.97
N ASP A 108 -4.45 -2.74 -2.46
CA ASP A 108 -3.88 -3.29 -1.23
C ASP A 108 -4.46 -2.64 0.05
N TYR A 109 -5.35 -1.66 -0.11
CA TYR A 109 -6.06 -1.04 0.98
C TYR A 109 -7.29 -1.88 1.36
N MET A 110 -7.07 -2.88 2.22
CA MET A 110 -8.06 -3.85 2.67
C MET A 110 -9.42 -3.28 3.12
N PRO A 111 -9.55 -2.07 3.70
CA PRO A 111 -10.87 -1.51 4.02
C PRO A 111 -11.78 -1.34 2.79
N LEU A 112 -11.22 -1.23 1.58
CA LEU A 112 -12.02 -1.22 0.37
C LEU A 112 -12.51 -2.61 -0.04
N TRP A 113 -12.10 -3.70 0.59
CA TRP A 113 -12.54 -5.05 0.23
C TRP A 113 -13.92 -5.41 0.78
N TYR A 114 -14.41 -4.68 1.78
CA TYR A 114 -15.73 -4.92 2.35
C TYR A 114 -16.85 -4.68 1.32
N ALA A 115 -17.96 -5.37 1.50
CA ALA A 115 -19.20 -5.00 0.81
C ALA A 115 -19.63 -3.60 1.24
N THR A 116 -20.24 -2.82 0.34
CA THR A 116 -20.67 -1.46 0.62
C THR A 116 -22.20 -1.33 0.59
N SER A 117 -22.71 -0.35 1.33
CA SER A 117 -24.13 0.00 1.31
C SER A 117 -24.55 0.62 -0.04
N PRO A 118 -25.87 0.75 -0.30
CA PRO A 118 -26.35 1.44 -1.50
C PRO A 118 -25.83 2.87 -1.66
N SER A 119 -25.68 3.59 -0.56
CA SER A 119 -25.10 4.95 -0.54
C SER A 119 -23.61 5.00 -0.88
N LEU A 120 -22.93 3.86 -0.98
CA LEU A 120 -21.51 3.71 -1.27
C LEU A 120 -21.27 2.78 -2.48
N GLY A 121 -22.27 2.65 -3.36
CA GLY A 121 -22.15 1.92 -4.63
C GLY A 121 -22.61 0.47 -4.64
N SER A 122 -23.13 -0.08 -3.52
CA SER A 122 -23.62 -1.46 -3.42
C SER A 122 -22.60 -2.54 -3.85
N PHE A 123 -21.31 -2.31 -3.63
CA PHE A 123 -20.30 -3.25 -4.09
C PHE A 123 -20.30 -4.52 -3.23
N SER A 124 -20.01 -5.67 -3.85
CA SER A 124 -19.92 -6.97 -3.16
C SER A 124 -18.66 -7.07 -2.30
N SER A 125 -18.54 -8.08 -1.43
CA SER A 125 -17.27 -8.33 -0.74
C SER A 125 -16.24 -8.88 -1.71
N ARG A 126 -15.01 -8.35 -1.69
CA ARG A 126 -13.86 -8.87 -2.44
C ARG A 126 -12.80 -9.46 -1.50
N TRP A 127 -13.22 -9.83 -0.29
CA TRP A 127 -12.36 -10.43 0.72
C TRP A 127 -11.90 -11.84 0.30
N PRO A 128 -10.59 -12.14 0.21
CA PRO A 128 -10.10 -13.45 -0.17
C PRO A 128 -10.16 -14.46 0.98
N ALA A 129 -10.39 -15.74 0.67
CA ALA A 129 -10.57 -16.80 1.67
C ALA A 129 -9.37 -16.93 2.63
N VAL A 130 -8.14 -16.73 2.13
CA VAL A 130 -6.91 -16.75 2.94
C VAL A 130 -6.91 -15.71 4.06
N ALA A 131 -7.68 -14.62 3.89
CA ALA A 131 -7.73 -13.52 4.85
C ALA A 131 -8.97 -13.55 5.74
N ASN A 132 -9.84 -14.58 5.69
CA ASN A 132 -11.16 -14.57 6.35
C ASN A 132 -11.11 -14.19 7.85
N ASP A 133 -10.08 -14.61 8.57
CA ASP A 133 -9.92 -14.34 10.01
C ASP A 133 -9.02 -13.11 10.30
N TRP A 134 -8.66 -12.34 9.27
CA TRP A 134 -7.77 -11.20 9.39
C TRP A 134 -8.54 -9.90 9.49
N THR A 135 -7.93 -8.90 10.11
CA THR A 135 -8.42 -7.52 10.06
C THR A 135 -7.49 -6.67 9.21
N PRO A 136 -7.95 -5.56 8.61
CA PRO A 136 -7.07 -4.63 7.91
C PRO A 136 -5.92 -4.11 8.77
N ALA A 137 -6.18 -3.90 10.07
CA ALA A 137 -5.18 -3.45 11.03
C ALA A 137 -4.08 -4.50 11.26
N ALA A 138 -4.44 -5.79 11.28
CA ALA A 138 -3.50 -6.88 11.45
C ALA A 138 -2.73 -7.19 10.16
N ALA A 139 -3.43 -7.34 9.02
CA ALA A 139 -2.86 -7.99 7.84
C ALA A 139 -2.45 -7.06 6.68
N GLN A 140 -2.93 -5.82 6.60
CA GLN A 140 -2.58 -4.98 5.45
C GLN A 140 -1.06 -4.71 5.43
N PRO A 141 -0.37 -4.85 4.27
CA PRO A 141 1.08 -4.78 4.18
C PRO A 141 1.66 -3.51 4.80
N ARG A 142 2.75 -3.65 5.54
CA ARG A 142 3.46 -2.55 6.18
C ARG A 142 4.84 -2.97 6.63
N MET A 143 5.80 -2.07 6.41
CA MET A 143 7.08 -2.11 7.11
C MET A 143 6.87 -1.76 8.58
N GLU A 144 7.58 -2.44 9.47
CA GLU A 144 7.71 -2.09 10.89
C GLU A 144 9.20 -2.12 11.27
N LEU A 145 9.62 -1.26 12.19
CA LEU A 145 11.01 -1.18 12.64
C LEU A 145 11.37 -2.24 13.69
N VAL A 146 10.34 -2.82 14.29
CA VAL A 146 10.39 -3.89 15.27
C VAL A 146 9.35 -4.94 14.87
N SER A 147 9.70 -6.22 14.98
CA SER A 147 8.77 -7.29 14.67
C SER A 147 7.63 -7.32 15.70
N ARG A 148 6.41 -7.49 15.23
CA ARG A 148 5.19 -7.57 16.05
C ARG A 148 4.35 -8.71 15.53
N ASP A 149 3.66 -9.38 16.45
CA ASP A 149 2.71 -10.40 16.05
C ASP A 149 1.59 -9.78 15.20
N ARG A 150 1.34 -10.38 14.04
CA ARG A 150 0.33 -9.92 13.10
C ARG A 150 -0.10 -11.03 12.17
N ALA A 151 -1.33 -10.92 11.68
CA ALA A 151 -1.82 -11.78 10.63
C ALA A 151 -1.11 -11.53 9.29
N GLY A 152 -1.11 -12.54 8.43
CA GLY A 152 -0.50 -12.52 7.10
C GLY A 152 0.75 -13.38 7.00
N HIS A 153 1.25 -13.51 5.77
CA HIS A 153 2.47 -14.25 5.46
C HIS A 153 3.63 -13.27 5.31
N TYR A 154 4.57 -13.29 6.24
CA TYR A 154 5.74 -12.42 6.20
C TYR A 154 6.97 -13.08 6.82
N ALA A 155 8.14 -12.56 6.46
CA ALA A 155 9.41 -12.87 7.07
C ALA A 155 10.20 -11.57 7.31
N ASP A 156 10.71 -11.42 8.53
CA ASP A 156 11.59 -10.31 8.90
C ASP A 156 13.04 -10.79 8.91
N ARG A 157 13.93 -10.00 8.31
CA ARG A 157 15.38 -10.12 8.53
C ARG A 157 15.81 -9.08 9.54
N LEU A 158 16.54 -9.52 10.55
CA LEU A 158 17.03 -8.69 11.65
C LEU A 158 18.52 -8.40 11.48
N ASP A 159 18.99 -7.30 12.05
CA ASP A 159 20.41 -7.07 12.30
C ASP A 159 20.88 -7.71 13.61
N ASP A 160 22.17 -7.58 13.92
CA ASP A 160 22.79 -8.12 15.14
C ASP A 160 22.18 -7.55 16.44
N ALA A 161 21.50 -6.40 16.37
CA ALA A 161 20.80 -5.78 17.49
C ALA A 161 19.31 -6.19 17.56
N GLY A 162 18.87 -7.12 16.71
CA GLY A 162 17.49 -7.60 16.67
C GLY A 162 16.50 -6.63 16.02
N ARG A 163 16.97 -5.59 15.33
CA ARG A 163 16.13 -4.58 14.66
C ARG A 163 15.79 -5.05 13.26
N VAL A 164 14.58 -4.77 12.79
CA VAL A 164 14.16 -5.18 11.43
C VAL A 164 14.91 -4.33 10.40
N ILE A 165 15.59 -5.00 9.47
CA ILE A 165 16.26 -4.38 8.30
C ILE A 165 15.56 -4.71 7.00
N GLU A 166 14.79 -5.79 6.95
CA GLU A 166 13.98 -6.15 5.81
C GLU A 166 12.71 -6.87 6.26
N ARG A 167 11.60 -6.60 5.57
CA ARG A 167 10.38 -7.37 5.64
C ARG A 167 9.98 -7.80 4.25
N ALA A 168 9.79 -9.10 4.05
CA ALA A 168 9.16 -9.67 2.87
C ALA A 168 7.75 -10.14 3.23
N GLU A 169 6.73 -9.73 2.48
CA GLU A 169 5.33 -10.17 2.65
C GLU A 169 4.80 -10.83 1.38
N VAL A 170 3.95 -11.84 1.54
CA VAL A 170 3.09 -12.36 0.47
C VAL A 170 1.69 -11.83 0.71
N PHE A 171 1.13 -11.15 -0.29
CA PHE A 171 -0.18 -10.52 -0.19
C PHE A 171 -1.09 -10.94 -1.33
N GLN A 172 -2.15 -11.63 -0.98
CA GLN A 172 -3.12 -12.19 -1.91
C GLN A 172 -4.38 -11.33 -1.90
N LEU A 173 -4.87 -10.96 -3.08
CA LEU A 173 -6.04 -10.10 -3.23
C LEU A 173 -6.86 -10.50 -4.44
N HIS A 174 -8.14 -10.20 -4.41
CA HIS A 174 -9.03 -10.27 -5.56
C HIS A 174 -8.97 -8.97 -6.36
N THR A 175 -9.38 -9.02 -7.63
CA THR A 175 -9.73 -7.80 -8.34
C THR A 175 -10.95 -7.14 -7.67
N VAL A 176 -11.09 -5.84 -7.87
CA VAL A 176 -12.17 -5.00 -7.35
C VAL A 176 -12.71 -4.12 -8.49
N GLU A 177 -13.91 -3.60 -8.29
CA GLU A 177 -14.53 -2.66 -9.22
C GLU A 177 -13.67 -1.39 -9.31
N ARG A 178 -13.46 -0.90 -10.53
CA ARG A 178 -12.67 0.33 -10.74
C ARG A 178 -13.33 1.52 -10.06
N GLU A 179 -14.65 1.57 -10.12
CA GLU A 179 -15.53 2.58 -9.53
C GLU A 179 -15.43 2.57 -8.01
N ARG A 180 -15.16 1.41 -7.38
CA ARG A 180 -14.94 1.31 -5.94
C ARG A 180 -13.67 2.05 -5.54
N VAL A 181 -12.58 1.91 -6.29
CA VAL A 181 -11.31 2.62 -5.99
C VAL A 181 -11.47 4.12 -6.27
N LEU A 182 -12.13 4.48 -7.36
CA LEU A 182 -12.30 5.86 -7.79
C LEU A 182 -13.53 6.56 -7.17
N TYR A 183 -14.21 5.90 -6.24
CA TYR A 183 -15.45 6.40 -5.65
C TYR A 183 -15.22 7.73 -4.94
N ARG A 184 -16.07 8.71 -5.27
CA ARG A 184 -15.96 10.06 -4.71
C ARG A 184 -16.92 10.21 -3.54
N SER A 185 -16.36 10.25 -2.34
CA SER A 185 -17.10 10.53 -1.12
C SER A 185 -16.23 11.31 -0.14
N ASN A 186 -16.84 12.23 0.59
CA ASN A 186 -16.19 12.96 1.68
C ASN A 186 -16.10 12.12 2.97
N SER A 187 -16.53 10.86 2.94
CA SER A 187 -16.29 9.94 4.05
C SER A 187 -14.80 9.69 4.24
N SER A 188 -14.41 9.39 5.49
CA SER A 188 -13.00 9.28 5.89
C SER A 188 -12.20 8.23 5.10
N ILE A 189 -12.86 7.18 4.60
CA ILE A 189 -12.24 6.08 3.85
C ILE A 189 -11.86 6.54 2.43
N TYR A 190 -12.70 7.38 1.78
CA TYR A 190 -12.54 7.79 0.38
C TYR A 190 -11.85 9.15 0.19
N ASP A 191 -11.94 10.05 1.17
CA ASP A 191 -11.41 11.43 1.06
C ASP A 191 -9.91 11.49 0.72
N ARG A 192 -9.16 10.45 1.08
CA ARG A 192 -7.70 10.37 0.89
C ARG A 192 -7.27 9.36 -0.17
N ILE A 193 -8.19 8.79 -0.93
CA ILE A 193 -7.84 7.91 -2.06
C ILE A 193 -7.42 8.78 -3.26
N PRO A 194 -6.28 8.48 -3.92
CA PRO A 194 -5.84 9.26 -5.07
C PRO A 194 -6.85 9.18 -6.21
N THR A 195 -6.80 10.19 -7.07
CA THR A 195 -7.75 10.36 -8.17
C THR A 195 -7.19 9.79 -9.47
N ALA A 196 -8.06 9.48 -10.44
CA ALA A 196 -7.62 8.88 -11.70
C ALA A 196 -6.57 9.73 -12.44
N ASP A 197 -6.67 11.06 -12.39
CA ASP A 197 -5.70 12.00 -12.97
C ASP A 197 -4.32 11.97 -12.27
N MET A 198 -4.26 11.46 -11.04
CA MET A 198 -3.01 11.25 -10.30
C MET A 198 -2.34 9.90 -10.61
N ALA A 199 -2.91 9.07 -11.48
CA ALA A 199 -2.32 7.76 -11.81
C ALA A 199 -0.98 7.90 -12.57
N PHE A 200 0.01 7.09 -12.20
CA PHE A 200 1.17 6.86 -13.07
C PHE A 200 0.74 5.94 -14.22
N ARG A 201 1.30 6.13 -15.42
CA ARG A 201 1.07 5.20 -16.52
C ARG A 201 2.26 4.23 -16.60
N ALA A 202 1.96 2.95 -16.61
CA ALA A 202 2.91 1.88 -16.85
C ALA A 202 2.50 1.19 -18.16
N THR A 203 3.39 1.27 -19.16
CA THR A 203 3.25 0.48 -20.39
C THR A 203 4.04 -0.79 -20.18
N ILE A 204 3.33 -1.89 -20.01
CA ILE A 204 3.86 -3.24 -19.89
C ILE A 204 3.26 -4.10 -20.99
#